data_AF-A0A5J9TTI7-F1
#
_entry.id   AF-A0A5J9TTI7-F1
#
_cell.length_a   1.000
_cell.length_b   1.000
_cell.length_c   1.000
_cell.angle_alpha   90.00
_cell.angle_beta   90.00
_cell.angle_gamma   90.00
#
_symmetry.space_group_name_H-M   'P 1'
#
loop_
_entity.id
_entity.type
_entity.pdbx_description
1 polymer ?
#
loop_
_entity_poly.entity_id
_entity_poly.type
_entity_poly.pdbx_seq_one_letter_code
_entity_poly.pdbx_strand_id
1 'polypeptide(L)'
;MMAPPSSPTFAQALPSRTIPLPVDLRVFLSIITRPDFYERRAHLRLAYSLQPRPVRAVVDVRFVFCNLDKEEDRVLVAMEIIVHADIVVLNCTENMNDGKTYEYFSTIPRMFADEPYDYVGKTDDDAYYRLAALADTLRNKPRDNLYHGMLIPCRMLNFFNATQGLKPSKMYDVDRLKSNLYHV
;
A
#
# COMPACT_ATOMS: atom_id res chain seq x y z
N MET A 1 -19.20 64.97 -37.71
CA MET A 1 -19.66 63.57 -37.59
C MET A 1 -18.46 62.72 -37.20
N MET A 2 -18.33 62.37 -35.92
CA MET A 2 -17.27 61.48 -35.41
C MET A 2 -17.80 60.05 -35.38
N ALA A 3 -17.07 59.11 -35.99
CA ALA A 3 -17.37 57.68 -35.92
C ALA A 3 -17.01 57.13 -34.53
N PRO A 4 -17.77 56.16 -33.98
CA PRO A 4 -17.44 55.58 -32.68
C PRO A 4 -16.25 54.61 -32.81
N PRO A 5 -15.43 54.45 -31.76
CA PRO A 5 -14.32 53.51 -31.77
C PRO A 5 -14.83 52.07 -31.64
N SER A 6 -14.27 51.16 -32.43
CA SER A 6 -14.52 49.73 -32.37
C SER A 6 -13.89 49.11 -31.12
N SER A 7 -14.68 48.39 -30.32
CA SER A 7 -14.21 47.64 -29.15
C SER A 7 -13.35 46.44 -29.58
N PRO A 8 -12.27 46.08 -28.84
CA PRO A 8 -11.51 44.89 -29.13
C PRO A 8 -12.26 43.65 -28.63
N THR A 9 -12.56 42.73 -29.54
CA THR A 9 -13.09 41.41 -29.20
C THR A 9 -11.96 40.57 -28.61
N PHE A 10 -11.93 40.42 -27.28
CA PHE A 10 -11.10 39.41 -26.64
C PHE A 10 -11.71 38.03 -26.91
N ALA A 11 -11.10 37.27 -27.82
CA ALA A 11 -11.37 35.84 -27.95
C ALA A 11 -10.86 35.16 -26.67
N GLN A 12 -11.78 34.81 -25.76
CA GLN A 12 -11.45 33.98 -24.61
C GLN A 12 -11.08 32.58 -25.11
N ALA A 13 -9.80 32.23 -25.00
CA ALA A 13 -9.35 30.87 -25.19
C ALA A 13 -10.00 30.00 -24.09
N LEU A 14 -10.84 29.04 -24.50
CA LEU A 14 -11.36 28.01 -23.61
C LEU A 14 -10.17 27.28 -22.97
N PRO A 15 -10.19 27.03 -21.65
CA PRO A 15 -9.11 26.31 -20.99
C PRO A 15 -8.97 24.94 -21.65
N SER A 16 -7.78 24.67 -22.20
CA SER A 16 -7.43 23.35 -22.72
C SER A 16 -7.67 22.33 -21.62
N ARG A 17 -8.60 21.41 -21.86
CA ARG A 17 -8.91 20.31 -20.95
C ARG A 17 -7.65 19.44 -20.84
N THR A 18 -6.85 19.66 -19.79
CA THR A 18 -5.67 18.83 -19.50
C THR A 18 -6.18 17.44 -19.16
N ILE A 19 -6.03 16.50 -20.09
CA ILE A 19 -6.31 15.09 -19.82
C ILE A 19 -5.29 14.64 -18.77
N PRO A 20 -5.72 14.16 -17.59
CA PRO A 20 -4.81 13.62 -16.61
C PRO A 20 -4.00 12.50 -17.26
N LEU A 21 -2.69 12.62 -17.17
CA LEU A 21 -1.77 11.59 -17.63
C LEU A 21 -2.12 10.24 -16.96
N PRO A 22 -2.09 9.12 -17.71
CA PRO A 22 -2.49 7.83 -17.16
C PRO A 22 -1.55 7.37 -16.05
N VAL A 23 -2.10 6.62 -15.10
CA VAL A 23 -1.33 5.94 -14.04
C VAL A 23 -0.48 4.84 -14.71
N ASP A 24 0.79 4.75 -14.33
CA ASP A 24 1.77 3.80 -14.88
C ASP A 24 2.37 2.86 -13.81
N LEU A 25 1.94 3.01 -12.56
CA LEU A 25 2.37 2.20 -11.44
C LEU A 25 1.26 2.08 -10.39
N ARG A 26 1.00 0.85 -9.96
CA ARG A 26 0.06 0.51 -8.90
C ARG A 26 0.74 -0.33 -7.83
N VAL A 27 0.75 0.14 -6.60
CA VAL A 27 1.35 -0.56 -5.46
C VAL A 27 0.30 -0.79 -4.40
N PHE A 28 0.20 -2.03 -3.93
CA PHE A 28 -0.57 -2.38 -2.74
C PHE A 28 0.37 -2.48 -1.55
N LEU A 29 0.37 -1.47 -0.67
CA LEU A 29 1.20 -1.45 0.53
C LEU A 29 0.38 -1.86 1.74
N SER A 30 0.58 -3.08 2.22
CA SER A 30 -0.13 -3.55 3.41
C SER A 30 0.62 -3.26 4.69
N ILE A 31 -0.13 -2.77 5.67
CA ILE A 31 0.28 -2.63 7.05
C ILE A 31 -0.31 -3.79 7.82
N ILE A 32 0.56 -4.75 8.17
CA ILE A 32 0.17 -5.89 8.98
C ILE A 32 0.08 -5.44 10.44
N THR A 33 -1.11 -5.58 11.01
CA THR A 33 -1.45 -5.09 12.35
C THR A 33 -2.32 -6.11 13.09
N ARG A 34 -2.88 -5.72 14.23
CA ARG A 34 -3.87 -6.47 15.01
C ARG A 34 -5.14 -5.63 15.21
N PRO A 35 -6.32 -6.25 15.38
CA PRO A 35 -7.57 -5.52 15.57
C PRO A 35 -7.54 -4.53 16.74
N ASP A 36 -6.90 -4.89 17.86
CA ASP A 36 -6.80 -4.09 19.08
C ASP A 36 -5.89 -2.85 18.96
N PHE A 37 -5.12 -2.70 17.88
CA PHE A 37 -4.22 -1.58 17.63
C PHE A 37 -4.86 -0.41 16.85
N TYR A 38 -6.07 -0.02 17.23
CA TYR A 38 -6.82 1.05 16.59
C TYR A 38 -6.10 2.42 16.64
N GLU A 39 -5.44 2.74 17.74
CA GLU A 39 -4.68 4.00 17.87
C GLU A 39 -3.50 4.06 16.89
N ARG A 40 -2.78 2.94 16.69
CA ARG A 40 -1.69 2.85 15.71
C ARG A 40 -2.22 3.06 14.29
N ARG A 41 -3.34 2.41 13.95
CA ARG A 41 -3.99 2.61 12.65
C ARG A 41 -4.41 4.06 12.45
N ALA A 42 -5.05 4.67 13.44
CA ALA A 42 -5.45 6.08 13.38
C ALA A 42 -4.25 7.03 13.18
N HIS A 43 -3.15 6.78 13.91
CA HIS A 43 -1.92 7.55 13.76
C HIS A 43 -1.32 7.40 12.35
N LEU A 44 -1.26 6.18 11.82
CA LEU A 44 -0.74 5.91 10.49
C LEU A 44 -1.62 6.53 9.39
N ARG A 45 -2.94 6.48 9.51
CA ARG A 45 -3.86 7.17 8.58
C ARG A 45 -3.55 8.66 8.51
N LEU A 46 -3.38 9.30 9.67
CA LEU A 46 -2.98 10.71 9.73
C LEU A 46 -1.63 10.91 9.05
N ALA A 47 -0.61 10.12 9.41
CA ALA A 47 0.73 10.26 8.86
C ALA A 47 0.76 10.11 7.32
N TYR A 48 0.05 9.13 6.76
CA TYR A 48 -0.06 8.94 5.31
C TYR A 48 -0.89 10.06 4.65
N SER A 49 -1.93 10.57 5.30
CA SER A 49 -2.76 11.67 4.76
C SER A 49 -1.97 12.97 4.57
N LEU A 50 -0.91 13.17 5.35
CA LEU A 50 -0.04 14.35 5.28
C LEU A 50 1.01 14.26 4.16
N GLN A 51 1.15 13.11 3.50
CA GLN A 51 2.14 12.95 2.44
C GLN A 51 1.68 13.55 1.11
N PRO A 52 2.62 14.07 0.29
CA PRO A 52 2.30 14.42 -1.08
C PRO A 52 1.88 13.18 -1.87
N ARG A 53 0.89 13.34 -2.76
CA ARG A 53 0.44 12.27 -3.63
C ARG A 53 1.55 11.88 -4.62
N PRO A 54 1.81 10.59 -4.85
CA PRO A 54 2.76 10.14 -5.88
C PRO A 54 2.35 10.63 -7.28
N VAL A 55 3.34 10.99 -8.10
CA VAL A 55 3.10 11.42 -9.48
C VAL A 55 2.84 10.19 -10.35
N ARG A 56 1.70 10.16 -11.05
CA ARG A 56 1.30 9.08 -11.99
C ARG A 56 1.31 7.67 -11.38
N ALA A 57 1.31 7.54 -10.06
CA ALA A 57 1.30 6.26 -9.37
C ALA A 57 0.14 6.22 -8.36
N VAL A 58 -0.46 5.04 -8.23
CA VAL A 58 -1.43 4.73 -7.18
C VAL A 58 -0.73 3.86 -6.16
N VAL A 59 -0.70 4.29 -4.90
CA VAL A 59 -0.17 3.51 -3.78
C VAL A 59 -1.27 3.38 -2.75
N ASP A 60 -1.92 2.23 -2.74
CA ASP A 60 -3.00 1.94 -1.80
C ASP A 60 -2.41 1.37 -0.53
N VAL A 61 -2.54 2.14 0.56
CA VAL A 61 -2.12 1.70 1.89
C VAL A 61 -3.33 1.09 2.58
N ARG A 62 -3.23 -0.19 2.96
CA ARG A 62 -4.32 -0.91 3.63
C ARG A 62 -3.86 -1.61 4.89
N PHE A 63 -4.72 -1.64 5.90
CA PHE A 63 -4.49 -2.38 7.13
C PHE A 63 -4.97 -3.81 6.97
N VAL A 64 -4.13 -4.76 7.39
CA VAL A 64 -4.39 -6.18 7.21
C VAL A 64 -4.26 -6.91 8.54
N PHE A 65 -5.30 -7.65 8.88
CA PHE A 65 -5.35 -8.58 10.00
C PHE A 65 -6.23 -9.78 9.62
N CYS A 66 -6.17 -10.84 10.41
CA CYS A 66 -6.98 -12.04 10.23
C CYS A 66 -8.37 -11.89 10.89
N ASN A 67 -9.08 -13.00 11.09
CA ASN A 67 -10.42 -13.01 11.65
C ASN A 67 -10.52 -12.33 13.03
N LEU A 68 -11.70 -11.78 13.30
CA LEU A 68 -11.99 -10.99 14.49
C LEU A 68 -12.70 -11.85 15.54
N ASP A 69 -11.95 -12.32 16.53
CA ASP A 69 -12.49 -13.24 17.55
C ASP A 69 -13.28 -12.52 18.65
N LYS A 70 -12.94 -11.26 18.96
CA LYS A 70 -13.58 -10.46 20.01
C LYS A 70 -14.70 -9.60 19.44
N GLU A 71 -15.83 -9.55 20.16
CA GLU A 71 -16.98 -8.73 19.76
C GLU A 71 -16.64 -7.23 19.69
N GLU A 72 -15.89 -6.73 20.67
CA GLU A 72 -15.44 -5.33 20.71
C GLU A 72 -14.61 -4.96 19.46
N ASP A 73 -13.66 -5.83 19.09
CA ASP A 73 -12.84 -5.65 17.89
C ASP A 73 -13.71 -5.66 16.62
N ARG A 74 -14.72 -6.52 16.55
CA ARG A 74 -15.67 -6.58 15.41
C ARG A 74 -16.42 -5.27 15.23
N VAL A 75 -16.90 -4.67 16.32
CA VAL A 75 -17.65 -3.42 16.28
C VAL A 75 -16.74 -2.27 15.84
N LEU A 76 -15.56 -2.12 16.45
CA LEU A 76 -14.63 -1.05 16.13
C LEU A 76 -14.11 -1.16 14.68
N VAL A 77 -13.73 -2.37 14.25
CA VAL A 77 -13.27 -2.59 12.89
C VAL A 77 -14.39 -2.35 11.87
N ALA A 78 -15.63 -2.75 12.16
CA ALA A 78 -16.76 -2.46 11.28
C ALA A 78 -16.95 -0.95 11.08
N MET A 79 -16.82 -0.16 12.15
CA MET A 79 -16.85 1.30 12.05
C MET A 79 -15.69 1.84 11.22
N GLU A 80 -14.46 1.34 11.41
CA GLU A 80 -13.32 1.74 10.59
C GLU A 80 -13.51 1.39 9.11
N ILE A 81 -14.06 0.22 8.78
CA ILE A 81 -14.37 -0.18 7.41
C ILE A 81 -15.35 0.81 6.76
N ILE A 82 -16.41 1.19 7.48
CA ILE A 82 -17.44 2.13 6.99
C ILE A 82 -16.82 3.51 6.72
N VAL A 83 -15.95 3.99 7.61
CA VAL A 83 -15.40 5.35 7.54
C VAL A 83 -14.23 5.46 6.55
N HIS A 84 -13.35 4.46 6.51
CA HIS A 84 -12.06 4.57 5.81
C HIS A 84 -11.93 3.66 4.59
N ALA A 85 -12.67 2.55 4.52
CA ALA A 85 -12.61 1.57 3.44
C ALA A 85 -11.17 1.05 3.15
N ASP A 86 -10.30 1.01 4.17
CA ASP A 86 -8.87 0.72 4.06
C ASP A 86 -8.43 -0.55 4.81
N ILE A 87 -9.38 -1.39 5.20
CA ILE A 87 -9.14 -2.63 5.95
C ILE A 87 -9.36 -3.85 5.07
N VAL A 88 -8.46 -4.82 5.18
CA VAL A 88 -8.59 -6.17 4.62
C VAL A 88 -8.54 -7.18 5.76
N VAL A 89 -9.59 -8.00 5.86
CA VAL A 89 -9.69 -9.09 6.82
C VAL A 89 -9.39 -10.40 6.09
N LEU A 90 -8.34 -11.10 6.53
CA LEU A 90 -7.94 -12.39 6.00
C LEU A 90 -8.64 -13.54 6.75
N ASN A 91 -8.92 -14.64 6.05
CA ASN A 91 -9.53 -15.82 6.66
C ASN A 91 -8.48 -16.72 7.34
N CYS A 92 -7.86 -16.22 8.40
CA CYS A 92 -6.89 -16.94 9.23
C CYS A 92 -7.20 -16.75 10.72
N THR A 93 -6.49 -17.50 11.57
CA THR A 93 -6.47 -17.22 13.01
C THR A 93 -5.58 -16.01 13.28
N GLU A 94 -6.07 -15.03 14.02
CA GLU A 94 -5.32 -13.81 14.30
C GLU A 94 -4.09 -14.06 15.18
N ASN A 95 -2.93 -13.66 14.65
CA ASN A 95 -1.64 -13.87 15.28
C ASN A 95 -0.59 -12.88 14.73
N MET A 96 0.50 -12.64 15.44
CA MET A 96 1.59 -11.80 14.92
C MET A 96 2.75 -12.62 14.31
N ASN A 97 2.89 -13.89 14.69
CA ASN A 97 4.12 -14.65 14.49
C ASN A 97 3.97 -15.88 13.58
N ASP A 98 2.75 -16.35 13.36
CA ASP A 98 2.45 -17.70 12.85
C ASP A 98 1.50 -17.67 11.64
N GLY A 99 2.06 -17.57 10.45
CA GLY A 99 1.31 -17.83 9.21
C GLY A 99 0.53 -16.65 8.62
N LYS A 100 0.31 -15.54 9.34
CA LYS A 100 -0.38 -14.36 8.76
C LYS A 100 0.29 -13.84 7.48
N THR A 101 1.62 -13.86 7.41
CA THR A 101 2.37 -13.45 6.21
C THR A 101 2.13 -14.40 5.02
N TYR A 102 2.00 -15.71 5.28
CA TYR A 102 1.70 -16.69 4.24
C TYR A 102 0.30 -16.44 3.69
N GLU A 103 -0.70 -16.33 4.57
CA GLU A 103 -2.09 -16.11 4.18
C GLU A 103 -2.22 -14.81 3.38
N TYR A 104 -1.58 -13.74 3.86
CA TYR A 104 -1.55 -12.46 3.17
C TYR A 104 -1.07 -12.60 1.71
N PHE A 105 0.09 -13.21 1.48
CA PHE A 105 0.63 -13.33 0.13
C PHE A 105 -0.11 -14.36 -0.73
N SER A 106 -0.76 -15.35 -0.15
CA SER A 106 -1.57 -16.31 -0.93
C SER A 106 -2.95 -15.75 -1.32
N THR A 107 -3.53 -14.84 -0.52
CA THR A 107 -4.86 -14.27 -0.74
C THR A 107 -4.87 -13.03 -1.62
N ILE A 108 -4.02 -12.02 -1.35
CA ILE A 108 -4.12 -10.69 -1.97
C ILE A 108 -4.11 -10.72 -3.51
N PRO A 109 -3.23 -11.46 -4.20
CA PRO A 109 -3.23 -11.55 -5.66
C PRO A 109 -4.56 -12.02 -6.25
N ARG A 110 -5.26 -12.92 -5.54
CA ARG A 110 -6.55 -13.47 -5.98
C ARG A 110 -7.68 -12.49 -5.74
N MET A 111 -7.62 -11.75 -4.63
CA MET A 111 -8.63 -10.76 -4.25
C MET A 111 -8.71 -9.58 -5.23
N PHE A 112 -7.58 -9.20 -5.85
CA PHE A 112 -7.50 -8.09 -6.80
C PHE A 112 -7.17 -8.57 -8.22
N ALA A 113 -7.60 -9.78 -8.60
CA ALA A 113 -7.28 -10.36 -9.89
C ALA A 113 -7.85 -9.58 -11.09
N ASP A 114 -9.02 -8.94 -10.92
CA ASP A 114 -9.66 -8.13 -11.97
C ASP A 114 -8.91 -6.81 -12.22
N GLU A 115 -8.16 -6.34 -11.23
CA GLU A 115 -7.44 -5.08 -11.28
C GLU A 115 -6.09 -5.21 -10.55
N PRO A 116 -5.13 -5.95 -11.13
CA PRO A 116 -3.91 -6.34 -10.44
C PRO A 116 -3.01 -5.15 -10.13
N TYR A 117 -2.36 -5.22 -8.98
CA TYR A 117 -1.27 -4.33 -8.64
C TYR A 117 0.03 -4.81 -9.26
N ASP A 118 0.92 -3.88 -9.59
CA ASP A 118 2.26 -4.18 -10.08
C ASP A 118 3.17 -4.73 -8.98
N TYR A 119 2.94 -4.27 -7.75
CA TYR A 119 3.71 -4.68 -6.58
C TYR A 119 2.83 -4.84 -5.35
N VAL A 120 3.14 -5.84 -4.53
CA VAL A 120 2.48 -6.10 -3.25
C VAL A 120 3.51 -6.07 -2.13
N GLY A 121 3.41 -5.05 -1.28
CA GLY A 121 4.27 -4.81 -0.13
C GLY A 121 3.64 -5.25 1.17
N LYS A 122 4.48 -5.66 2.13
CA LYS A 122 4.15 -5.91 3.52
C LYS A 122 5.06 -5.07 4.41
N THR A 123 4.46 -4.26 5.26
CA THR A 123 5.12 -3.51 6.34
C THR A 123 4.42 -3.75 7.68
N ASP A 124 5.10 -3.41 8.76
CA ASP A 124 4.59 -3.53 10.12
C ASP A 124 3.94 -2.19 10.55
N ASP A 125 3.10 -2.20 11.57
CA ASP A 125 2.35 -1.01 12.04
C ASP A 125 3.15 -0.03 12.91
N ASP A 126 4.44 -0.28 13.05
CA ASP A 126 5.45 0.59 13.65
C ASP A 126 6.46 1.10 12.60
N ALA A 127 6.19 0.87 11.31
CA ALA A 127 7.00 1.32 10.20
C ALA A 127 6.25 2.32 9.30
N TYR A 128 7.01 3.17 8.62
CA TYR A 128 6.49 4.26 7.80
C TYR A 128 7.23 4.38 6.47
N TYR A 129 6.48 4.50 5.38
CA TYR A 129 7.01 4.65 4.02
C TYR A 129 6.71 6.04 3.47
N ARG A 130 7.70 6.65 2.79
CA ARG A 130 7.44 7.81 1.93
C ARG A 130 6.91 7.33 0.58
N LEU A 131 5.61 7.50 0.33
CA LEU A 131 4.91 6.87 -0.79
C LEU A 131 5.42 7.34 -2.17
N ALA A 132 5.73 8.63 -2.31
CA ALA A 132 6.28 9.16 -3.56
C ALA A 132 7.67 8.56 -3.87
N ALA A 133 8.55 8.53 -2.86
CA ALA A 133 9.88 7.94 -3.01
C ALA A 133 9.82 6.41 -3.25
N LEU A 134 8.87 5.72 -2.62
CA LEU A 134 8.60 4.31 -2.87
C LEU A 134 8.19 4.10 -4.33
N ALA A 135 7.22 4.87 -4.83
CA ALA A 135 6.78 4.80 -6.22
C ALA A 135 7.93 5.04 -7.21
N ASP A 136 8.73 6.08 -7.00
CA ASP A 136 9.87 6.40 -7.86
C ASP A 136 10.94 5.30 -7.86
N THR A 137 11.18 4.68 -6.70
CA THR A 137 12.13 3.56 -6.56
C THR A 137 11.70 2.35 -7.37
N LEU A 138 10.40 2.08 -7.43
CA LEU A 138 9.83 0.87 -8.05
C LEU A 138 9.52 1.04 -9.53
N ARG A 139 9.31 2.28 -9.98
CA ARG A 139 8.84 2.60 -11.33
C ARG A 139 9.59 1.86 -12.43
N ASN A 140 10.92 1.80 -12.31
CA ASN A 140 11.82 1.21 -13.30
C ASN A 140 12.33 -0.19 -12.90
N LYS A 141 11.72 -0.83 -11.90
CA LYS A 141 12.08 -2.19 -11.50
C LYS A 141 11.32 -3.21 -12.37
N PRO A 142 11.85 -4.44 -12.50
CA PRO A 142 11.11 -5.53 -13.12
C PRO A 142 9.74 -5.69 -12.46
N ARG A 143 8.73 -5.97 -13.29
CA ARG A 143 7.38 -6.35 -12.84
C ARG A 143 7.24 -7.83 -12.60
N ASP A 144 8.29 -8.61 -12.87
CA ASP A 144 8.35 -10.03 -12.61
C ASP A 144 9.51 -10.33 -11.67
N ASN A 145 9.30 -11.20 -10.68
CA ASN A 145 10.34 -11.75 -9.81
C ASN A 145 11.17 -10.71 -9.02
N LEU A 146 10.56 -9.58 -8.66
CA LEU A 146 11.21 -8.58 -7.80
C LEU A 146 11.05 -8.93 -6.32
N TYR A 147 12.16 -8.84 -5.58
CA TYR A 147 12.15 -8.62 -4.13
C TYR A 147 12.75 -7.25 -3.84
N HIS A 148 11.99 -6.40 -3.13
CA HIS A 148 12.48 -5.09 -2.68
C HIS A 148 12.34 -4.98 -1.17
N GLY A 149 13.47 -4.73 -0.49
CA GLY A 149 13.53 -4.62 0.96
C GLY A 149 14.97 -4.69 1.46
N MET A 150 15.15 -4.57 2.77
CA MET A 150 16.45 -4.73 3.39
C MET A 150 16.83 -6.21 3.44
N LEU A 151 17.87 -6.59 2.70
CA LEU A 151 18.52 -7.88 2.85
C LEU A 151 19.52 -7.78 4.00
N ILE A 152 19.34 -8.59 5.03
CA ILE A 152 20.37 -8.76 6.07
C ILE A 152 21.29 -9.87 5.58
N PRO A 153 22.58 -9.59 5.27
CA PRO A 153 23.52 -10.62 4.85
C PRO A 153 23.64 -11.70 5.93
N CYS A 154 23.73 -12.97 5.56
CA CYS A 154 23.75 -14.10 6.51
C CYS A 154 24.84 -13.98 7.61
N ARG A 155 25.94 -13.25 7.35
CA ARG A 155 27.00 -12.99 8.33
C ARG A 155 26.59 -12.05 9.48
N MET A 156 25.53 -11.26 9.30
CA MET A 156 25.03 -10.30 10.30
C MET A 156 23.96 -10.91 11.22
N LEU A 157 23.50 -12.14 10.98
CA LEU A 157 22.48 -12.81 11.80
C LEU A 157 22.94 -13.06 13.24
N ASN A 158 24.26 -13.23 13.48
CA ASN A 158 24.81 -13.37 14.83
C ASN A 158 24.73 -12.06 15.65
N PHE A 159 24.63 -10.89 15.01
CA PHE A 159 24.44 -9.61 15.69
C PHE A 159 22.97 -9.36 16.08
N PHE A 160 22.01 -9.89 15.32
CA PHE A 160 20.57 -9.64 15.54
C PHE A 160 19.92 -10.52 16.61
N ASN A 161 20.63 -11.52 17.17
CA ASN A 161 20.19 -12.15 18.43
C ASN A 161 20.06 -11.13 19.59
N ALA A 162 20.61 -9.92 19.44
CA ALA A 162 20.49 -8.83 20.39
C ALA A 162 19.31 -7.85 20.14
N THR A 163 18.56 -7.95 19.03
CA THR A 163 17.55 -6.93 18.67
C THR A 163 16.10 -7.40 18.74
N GLN A 164 15.81 -8.51 19.44
CA GLN A 164 14.45 -8.95 19.81
C GLN A 164 13.35 -8.75 18.73
N GLY A 165 13.58 -9.19 17.49
CA GLY A 165 12.48 -9.43 16.56
C GLY A 165 12.06 -8.31 15.59
N LEU A 166 12.85 -7.24 15.40
CA LEU A 166 12.63 -6.33 14.25
C LEU A 166 12.88 -7.09 12.93
N LYS A 167 11.80 -7.51 12.25
CA LYS A 167 11.86 -8.17 10.94
C LYS A 167 11.72 -7.10 9.84
N PRO A 168 12.58 -7.10 8.80
CA PRO A 168 12.47 -6.11 7.75
C PRO A 168 11.15 -6.28 6.98
N SER A 169 10.54 -5.15 6.61
CA SER A 169 9.41 -5.10 5.68
C SER A 169 9.79 -5.74 4.33
N LYS A 170 8.86 -6.48 3.73
CA LYS A 170 9.12 -7.29 2.53
C LYS A 170 8.15 -6.92 1.42
N MET A 171 8.65 -6.77 0.21
CA MET A 171 7.82 -6.52 -0.97
C MET A 171 8.11 -7.50 -2.08
N TYR A 172 7.04 -8.06 -2.65
CA TYR A 172 7.09 -9.09 -3.67
C TYR A 172 6.31 -8.65 -4.90
N ASP A 173 6.78 -9.13 -6.04
CA ASP A 173 5.99 -9.21 -7.26
C ASP A 173 4.84 -10.25 -7.12
N VAL A 174 3.72 -9.97 -7.77
CA VAL A 174 2.47 -10.75 -7.79
C VAL A 174 2.59 -12.04 -8.60
N ASP A 175 3.38 -12.06 -9.68
CA ASP A 175 3.46 -13.23 -10.56
C ASP A 175 4.16 -14.43 -9.91
N ARG A 176 5.10 -14.18 -8.98
CA ARG A 176 5.69 -15.23 -8.15
C ARG A 176 4.65 -15.95 -7.25
N LEU A 177 3.57 -15.29 -6.86
CA LEU A 177 2.54 -15.88 -6.00
C LEU A 177 1.63 -16.85 -6.76
N LYS A 178 1.56 -16.71 -8.09
CA LYS A 178 0.83 -17.63 -8.95
C LYS A 178 1.64 -18.87 -9.33
N SER A 179 2.97 -18.79 -9.34
CA SER A 179 3.77 -19.72 -10.15
C SER A 179 4.76 -20.64 -9.43
N ASN A 180 4.96 -20.61 -8.10
CA ASN A 180 5.62 -21.70 -7.32
C ASN A 180 5.88 -21.24 -5.88
N LEU A 181 5.04 -21.70 -4.94
CA LEU A 181 5.38 -21.67 -3.52
C LEU A 181 6.26 -22.90 -3.22
N TYR A 182 7.55 -22.65 -2.98
CA TYR A 182 8.49 -23.45 -2.19
C TYR A 182 8.13 -24.94 -2.03
N HIS A 183 8.70 -25.80 -2.86
CA HIS A 183 9.00 -27.16 -2.43
C HIS A 183 10.11 -27.08 -1.38
N VAL A 184 9.73 -27.38 -0.12
CA VAL A 184 10.53 -27.76 1.06
C VAL A 184 11.79 -26.93 1.33
#